data_AF-A0A3G9JUV0-F1
#
_entry.id   AF-A0A3G9JUV0-F1
#
_cell.length_a   1.000
_cell.length_b   1.000
_cell.length_c   1.000
_cell.angle_alpha   90.00
_cell.angle_beta   90.00
_cell.angle_gamma   90.00
#
_symmetry.space_group_name_H-M   'P 1'
#
loop_
_entity.id
_entity.type
_entity.pdbx_description
1 polymer ?
#
loop_
_entity_poly.entity_id
_entity_poly.type
_entity_poly.pdbx_seq_one_letter_code
_entity_poly.pdbx_strand_id
1 'polypeptide(L)'
;MALVNNLKLGNKSKATRRVWIPKPNTDEKRPLGIPTMYERALQALVKLALEPEWEAKFEPNSYGFRPARSAHDAIGAIYISINKKPKYVLDADISKCFDQINHQKLLTKLQTYPKLRQQIKAWLKSGVMDGKNLFPTNEGTPQGGVISPLLANIALHGMEERVKQYARTLKGNKSKNEQALTLIRYADDFVILHEDLKVIKECQEIIKQWLAEMGLELKPSKTRISHTLETYDDYVGFDFLGFNIRQYQVGKHHGAKSSKGVKLGFKNLIKPSAEKVKSHLKKLGEVVNSQKSSPQDALIKRLNPIIRGWSNYYSSVVSSKTFTDCDYYFFEKLKRWADRRHPMKNKTWIMRKYWHTEGKDNWVFSTREGKNPFKLARHLDTKIVRYVKVKGDKSPYDGDLIYWSSRMGKHPEMPPEKAVLLKRQQGRCAYCGLYFQDGDILETDHIIPKSKGGKNNRDNKQLLHRHCHDSKTALDKTGTHDKEPLERGAV
;
A
#
# COMPACT_ATOMS: atom_id res chain seq x y z
N MET A 1 -28.26 -5.17 -8.04
CA MET A 1 -29.27 -4.59 -7.14
C MET A 1 -29.94 -5.61 -6.21
N ALA A 2 -30.33 -6.81 -6.67
CA ALA A 2 -31.05 -7.80 -5.84
C ALA A 2 -30.40 -8.18 -4.49
N LEU A 3 -29.07 -8.23 -4.40
CA LEU A 3 -28.38 -8.52 -3.13
C LEU A 3 -28.54 -7.39 -2.10
N VAL A 4 -28.50 -6.13 -2.53
CA VAL A 4 -28.54 -4.95 -1.66
C VAL A 4 -29.87 -4.86 -0.91
N ASN A 5 -30.98 -5.13 -1.62
CA ASN A 5 -32.33 -5.10 -1.05
C ASN A 5 -32.58 -6.18 0.02
N ASN A 6 -31.71 -7.19 0.08
CA ASN A 6 -31.82 -8.32 1.01
C ASN A 6 -30.83 -8.24 2.17
N LEU A 7 -29.96 -7.23 2.23
CA LEU A 7 -28.99 -7.08 3.32
C LEU A 7 -29.71 -6.68 4.61
N LYS A 8 -29.76 -7.61 5.57
CA LYS A 8 -30.31 -7.37 6.91
C LYS A 8 -29.28 -7.75 7.96
N LEU A 9 -29.15 -6.88 8.97
CA LEU A 9 -28.43 -7.19 10.20
C LEU A 9 -29.19 -8.27 10.98
N GLY A 10 -28.46 -9.23 11.50
CA GLY A 10 -28.94 -10.31 12.32
C GLY A 10 -27.98 -10.65 13.46
N ASN A 11 -28.23 -11.80 14.09
CA ASN A 11 -27.45 -12.30 15.23
C ASN A 11 -26.72 -13.61 14.92
N LYS A 12 -26.76 -14.08 13.67
CA LYS A 12 -26.09 -15.28 13.18
C LYS A 12 -25.29 -14.93 11.94
N SER A 13 -24.14 -15.57 11.79
CA SER A 13 -23.29 -15.47 10.61
C SER A 13 -22.91 -16.86 10.15
N LYS A 14 -22.76 -17.02 8.84
CA LYS A 14 -22.20 -18.25 8.27
C LYS A 14 -20.70 -18.35 8.54
N ALA A 15 -20.20 -19.57 8.71
CA ALA A 15 -18.78 -19.83 8.89
C ALA A 15 -17.96 -19.39 7.66
N THR A 16 -16.71 -18.99 7.89
CA THR A 16 -15.80 -18.62 6.79
C THR A 16 -15.10 -19.86 6.23
N ARG A 17 -14.74 -19.87 4.94
CA ARG A 17 -14.00 -20.97 4.33
C ARG A 17 -12.49 -20.75 4.49
N ARG A 18 -11.77 -21.71 5.09
CA ARG A 18 -10.31 -21.67 5.22
C ARG A 18 -9.63 -21.86 3.86
N VAL A 19 -8.65 -21.01 3.57
CA VAL A 19 -7.73 -21.11 2.44
C VAL A 19 -6.32 -20.82 2.93
N TRP A 20 -5.37 -21.66 2.57
CA TRP A 20 -3.98 -21.52 2.98
C TRP A 20 -3.16 -20.80 1.91
N ILE A 21 -2.53 -19.67 2.27
CA ILE A 21 -1.69 -18.88 1.37
C ILE A 21 -0.24 -19.00 1.82
N PRO A 22 0.72 -19.38 0.95
CA PRO A 22 2.13 -19.45 1.34
C PRO A 22 2.64 -18.06 1.71
N LYS A 23 3.38 -17.96 2.82
CA LYS A 23 4.09 -16.71 3.15
C LYS A 23 5.29 -16.54 2.21
N PRO A 24 5.58 -15.31 1.76
CA PRO A 24 6.78 -15.07 0.96
C PRO A 24 8.04 -15.49 1.72
N ASN A 25 8.93 -16.24 1.07
CA ASN A 25 10.24 -16.67 1.57
C ASN A 25 10.22 -17.57 2.82
N THR A 26 9.10 -18.20 3.18
CA THR A 26 9.04 -19.21 4.24
C THR A 26 8.12 -20.38 3.87
N ASP A 27 8.31 -21.53 4.51
CA ASP A 27 7.44 -22.71 4.34
C ASP A 27 6.12 -22.59 5.12
N GLU A 28 5.98 -21.52 5.92
CA GLU A 28 4.77 -21.24 6.68
C GLU A 28 3.61 -20.81 5.78
N LYS A 29 2.42 -21.32 6.07
CA LYS A 29 1.17 -20.91 5.41
C LYS A 29 0.39 -19.95 6.30
N ARG A 30 -0.15 -18.87 5.71
CA ARG A 30 -1.08 -17.95 6.35
C ARG A 30 -2.52 -18.45 6.15
N PRO A 31 -3.30 -18.63 7.21
CA PRO A 31 -4.69 -19.03 7.11
C PRO A 31 -5.58 -17.83 6.73
N LEU A 32 -6.35 -17.94 5.64
CA LEU A 32 -7.35 -16.94 5.23
C LEU A 32 -8.76 -17.54 5.41
N GLY A 33 -9.65 -16.84 6.09
CA GLY A 33 -11.08 -17.12 6.14
C GLY A 33 -11.82 -16.28 5.11
N ILE A 34 -12.37 -16.91 4.07
CA ILE A 34 -13.16 -16.24 3.04
C ILE A 34 -14.65 -16.33 3.43
N PRO A 35 -15.33 -15.21 3.75
CA PRO A 35 -16.76 -15.22 4.02
C PRO A 35 -17.58 -15.44 2.75
N THR A 36 -18.85 -15.82 2.91
CA THR A 36 -19.79 -15.92 1.78
C THR A 36 -20.01 -14.56 1.11
N MET A 37 -20.53 -14.54 -0.13
CA MET A 37 -20.83 -13.29 -0.84
C MET A 37 -21.76 -12.37 -0.05
N TYR A 38 -22.81 -12.94 0.57
CA TYR A 38 -23.75 -12.19 1.41
C TYR A 38 -23.04 -11.55 2.61
N GLU A 39 -22.23 -12.34 3.34
CA GLU A 39 -21.50 -11.83 4.50
C GLU A 39 -20.48 -10.75 4.11
N ARG A 40 -19.79 -10.90 2.98
CA ARG A 40 -18.87 -9.86 2.48
C ARG A 40 -19.59 -8.56 2.15
N ALA A 41 -20.76 -8.63 1.53
CA ALA A 41 -21.57 -7.46 1.22
C ALA A 41 -22.09 -6.78 2.50
N LEU A 42 -22.56 -7.56 3.48
CA LEU A 42 -23.02 -7.03 4.77
C LEU A 42 -21.88 -6.40 5.57
N GLN A 43 -20.70 -7.04 5.59
CA GLN A 43 -19.50 -6.48 6.22
C GLN A 43 -19.05 -5.19 5.53
N ALA A 44 -19.13 -5.10 4.21
CA ALA A 44 -18.82 -3.87 3.47
C ALA A 44 -19.79 -2.74 3.84
N LEU A 45 -21.09 -3.03 3.93
CA LEU A 45 -22.10 -2.05 4.36
C LEU A 45 -21.82 -1.53 5.78
N VAL A 46 -21.52 -2.43 6.71
CA VAL A 46 -21.17 -2.03 8.08
C VAL A 46 -19.86 -1.24 8.13
N LYS A 47 -18.86 -1.64 7.33
CA LYS A 47 -17.60 -0.90 7.21
C LYS A 47 -17.85 0.54 6.75
N LEU A 48 -18.68 0.75 5.73
CA LEU A 48 -19.03 2.09 5.23
C LEU A 48 -19.68 2.97 6.31
N ALA A 49 -20.45 2.37 7.23
CA ALA A 49 -21.06 3.09 8.34
C ALA A 49 -20.07 3.41 9.48
N LEU A 50 -19.18 2.47 9.83
CA LEU A 50 -18.27 2.61 10.98
C LEU A 50 -16.97 3.36 10.64
N GLU A 51 -16.47 3.25 9.41
CA GLU A 51 -15.17 3.83 9.03
C GLU A 51 -15.14 5.36 9.22
N PRO A 52 -16.15 6.16 8.81
CA PRO A 52 -16.13 7.60 9.03
C PRO A 52 -16.12 7.99 10.51
N GLU A 53 -16.90 7.30 11.35
CA GLU A 53 -16.98 7.56 12.79
C GLU A 53 -15.62 7.32 13.46
N TRP A 54 -14.96 6.20 13.11
CA TRP A 54 -13.68 5.84 13.70
C TRP A 54 -12.52 6.64 13.11
N GLU A 55 -12.55 7.02 11.84
CA GLU A 55 -11.54 7.89 11.24
C GLU A 55 -11.48 9.26 11.94
N ALA A 56 -12.60 9.77 12.45
CA ALA A 56 -12.62 11.00 13.26
C ALA A 56 -11.94 10.84 14.63
N LYS A 57 -11.83 9.60 15.15
CA LYS A 57 -11.23 9.29 16.47
C LYS A 57 -9.80 8.76 16.36
N PHE A 58 -9.44 8.15 15.24
CA PHE A 58 -8.18 7.43 15.11
C PHE A 58 -6.96 8.32 15.26
N GLU A 59 -5.94 7.74 15.88
CA GLU A 59 -4.68 8.44 16.17
C GLU A 59 -3.93 8.82 14.88
N PRO A 60 -3.26 9.99 14.85
CA PRO A 60 -2.66 10.53 13.63
C PRO A 60 -1.44 9.76 13.14
N ASN A 61 -0.75 8.97 13.99
CA ASN A 61 0.39 8.16 13.57
C ASN A 61 0.07 6.67 13.39
N SER A 62 -1.22 6.34 13.21
CA SER A 62 -1.66 5.06 12.65
C SER A 62 -1.96 5.20 11.15
N TYR A 63 -1.39 4.32 10.32
CA TYR A 63 -1.50 4.41 8.86
C TYR A 63 -2.10 3.17 8.19
N GLY A 64 -1.81 1.96 8.72
CA GLY A 64 -2.20 0.72 8.05
C GLY A 64 -3.71 0.55 7.94
N PHE A 65 -4.19 0.07 6.79
CA PHE A 65 -5.62 -0.20 6.51
C PHE A 65 -6.58 0.98 6.70
N ARG A 66 -6.08 2.22 6.64
CA ARG A 66 -6.90 3.43 6.73
C ARG A 66 -7.04 4.08 5.36
N PRO A 67 -8.20 4.68 5.04
CA PRO A 67 -8.38 5.40 3.81
C PRO A 67 -7.41 6.57 3.74
N ALA A 68 -6.81 6.70 2.57
CA ALA A 68 -5.85 7.72 2.17
C ALA A 68 -4.62 7.77 3.08
N ARG A 69 -4.21 6.66 3.68
CA ARG A 69 -2.95 6.56 4.43
C ARG A 69 -2.17 5.38 3.88
N SER A 70 -0.94 5.65 3.45
CA SER A 70 -0.09 4.65 2.80
C SER A 70 1.14 4.32 3.66
N ALA A 71 1.90 3.30 3.23
CA ALA A 71 3.20 3.01 3.82
C ALA A 71 4.14 4.23 3.72
N HIS A 72 4.02 5.04 2.66
CA HIS A 72 4.81 6.26 2.49
C HIS A 72 4.50 7.33 3.53
N ASP A 73 3.26 7.40 4.03
CA ASP A 73 2.92 8.30 5.13
C ASP A 73 3.65 7.91 6.43
N ALA A 74 3.71 6.61 6.72
CA ALA A 74 4.45 6.10 7.88
C ALA A 74 5.96 6.41 7.75
N ILE A 75 6.54 6.17 6.58
CA ILE A 75 7.95 6.50 6.30
C ILE A 75 8.21 8.01 6.37
N GLY A 76 7.28 8.83 5.88
CA GLY A 76 7.34 10.28 6.01
C GLY A 76 7.30 10.74 7.48
N ALA A 77 6.51 10.09 8.31
CA ALA A 77 6.47 10.35 9.75
C ALA A 77 7.79 9.99 10.44
N ILE A 78 8.39 8.84 10.09
CA ILE A 78 9.70 8.42 10.59
C ILE A 78 10.75 9.46 10.18
N TYR A 79 10.77 9.85 8.90
CA TYR A 79 11.68 10.86 8.39
C TYR A 79 11.60 12.15 9.20
N ILE A 80 10.40 12.68 9.43
CA ILE A 80 10.19 13.91 10.22
C ILE A 80 10.70 13.75 11.66
N SER A 81 10.47 12.60 12.29
CA SER A 81 10.86 12.33 13.68
C SER A 81 12.39 12.27 13.86
N ILE A 82 13.11 11.70 12.89
CA ILE A 82 14.58 11.50 12.99
C ILE A 82 15.40 12.57 12.26
N ASN A 83 14.79 13.45 11.45
CA ASN A 83 15.56 14.41 10.63
C ASN A 83 16.36 15.43 11.47
N LYS A 84 15.95 15.67 12.72
CA LYS A 84 16.60 16.68 13.59
C LYS A 84 17.62 16.09 14.56
N LYS A 85 17.44 14.84 14.98
CA LYS A 85 18.26 14.19 16.01
C LYS A 85 18.33 12.67 15.77
N PRO A 86 19.46 12.02 16.13
CA PRO A 86 19.51 10.56 16.21
C PRO A 86 18.62 10.06 17.35
N LYS A 87 18.08 8.84 17.18
CA LYS A 87 17.14 8.23 18.12
C LYS A 87 17.39 6.73 18.24
N TYR A 88 17.12 6.19 19.42
CA TYR A 88 16.86 4.76 19.60
C TYR A 88 15.48 4.43 19.05
N VAL A 89 15.36 3.22 18.51
CA VAL A 89 14.18 2.72 17.85
C VAL A 89 13.84 1.37 18.45
N LEU A 90 12.62 1.24 18.98
CA LEU A 90 12.01 -0.07 19.19
C LEU A 90 11.26 -0.44 17.92
N ASP A 91 11.76 -1.44 17.21
CA ASP A 91 11.11 -2.07 16.08
C ASP A 91 10.35 -3.29 16.59
N ALA A 92 9.01 -3.27 16.54
CA ALA A 92 8.17 -4.26 17.18
C ALA A 92 7.03 -4.73 16.26
N ASP A 93 6.71 -6.02 16.38
CA ASP A 93 5.62 -6.69 15.67
C ASP A 93 4.71 -7.38 16.69
N ILE A 94 3.40 -7.40 16.41
CA ILE A 94 2.41 -8.06 17.27
C ILE A 94 2.21 -9.50 16.80
N SER A 95 2.39 -10.46 17.71
CA SER A 95 2.18 -11.87 17.41
C SER A 95 0.70 -12.12 17.09
N LYS A 96 0.43 -12.72 15.92
CA LYS A 96 -0.91 -13.18 15.50
C LYS A 96 -2.02 -12.15 15.77
N CYS A 97 -1.77 -10.88 15.45
CA CYS A 97 -2.65 -9.76 15.79
C CYS A 97 -4.12 -10.01 15.40
N PHE A 98 -4.39 -10.59 14.24
CA PHE A 98 -5.77 -10.90 13.84
C PHE A 98 -6.38 -12.09 14.57
N ASP A 99 -5.61 -13.06 15.05
CA ASP A 99 -6.14 -14.32 15.60
C ASP A 99 -6.34 -14.30 17.13
N GLN A 100 -5.72 -13.36 17.85
CA GLN A 100 -5.72 -13.34 19.33
C GLN A 100 -6.51 -12.17 19.95
N ILE A 101 -7.13 -11.29 19.16
CA ILE A 101 -7.90 -10.16 19.71
C ILE A 101 -9.05 -10.67 20.60
N ASN A 102 -9.09 -10.19 21.85
CA ASN A 102 -10.17 -10.49 22.77
C ASN A 102 -11.50 -9.86 22.29
N HIS A 103 -12.49 -10.71 22.01
CA HIS A 103 -13.79 -10.27 21.46
C HIS A 103 -14.53 -9.34 22.41
N GLN A 104 -14.53 -9.61 23.72
CA GLN A 104 -15.29 -8.83 24.69
C GLN A 104 -14.72 -7.42 24.81
N LYS A 105 -13.39 -7.29 24.87
CA LYS A 105 -12.69 -6.00 24.92
C LYS A 105 -12.94 -5.19 23.65
N LEU A 106 -12.82 -5.82 22.47
CA LEU A 106 -13.12 -5.18 21.19
C LEU A 106 -14.57 -4.68 21.11
N LEU A 107 -15.55 -5.51 21.50
CA LEU A 107 -16.98 -5.16 21.46
C LEU A 107 -17.33 -4.04 22.45
N THR A 108 -16.66 -3.98 23.61
CA THR A 108 -16.83 -2.88 24.56
C THR A 108 -16.23 -1.58 24.01
N LYS A 109 -15.07 -1.65 23.35
CA LYS A 109 -14.41 -0.51 22.73
C LYS A 109 -15.16 0.07 21.53
N LEU A 110 -15.85 -0.79 20.78
CA LEU A 110 -16.67 -0.38 19.63
C LEU A 110 -17.78 0.61 19.99
N GLN A 111 -18.32 0.54 21.22
CA GLN A 111 -19.38 1.42 21.74
C GLN A 111 -20.54 1.70 20.75
N THR A 112 -20.91 0.69 19.96
CA THR A 112 -21.96 0.82 18.94
C THR A 112 -23.32 0.31 19.41
N TYR A 113 -24.37 0.57 18.63
CA TYR A 113 -25.74 0.19 18.97
C TYR A 113 -25.92 -1.34 19.07
N PRO A 114 -26.87 -1.82 19.89
CA PRO A 114 -26.95 -3.24 20.26
C PRO A 114 -27.02 -4.22 19.09
N LYS A 115 -27.83 -3.93 18.06
CA LYS A 115 -27.98 -4.79 16.88
C LYS A 115 -26.68 -4.93 16.09
N LEU A 116 -25.92 -3.86 15.89
CA LEU A 116 -24.63 -3.94 15.19
C LEU A 116 -23.60 -4.69 16.00
N ARG A 117 -23.56 -4.43 17.32
CA ARG A 117 -22.68 -5.14 18.24
C ARG A 117 -22.95 -6.65 18.20
N GLN A 118 -24.22 -7.06 18.14
CA GLN A 118 -24.61 -8.47 17.99
C GLN A 118 -24.16 -9.05 16.65
N GLN A 119 -24.32 -8.32 15.54
CA GLN A 119 -23.83 -8.76 14.23
C GLN A 119 -22.31 -8.94 14.21
N ILE A 120 -21.55 -7.99 14.75
CA ILE A 120 -20.08 -8.08 14.85
C ILE A 120 -19.70 -9.26 15.73
N LYS A 121 -20.36 -9.44 16.89
CA LYS A 121 -20.17 -10.60 17.75
C LYS A 121 -20.43 -11.92 17.00
N ALA A 122 -21.47 -11.97 16.17
CA ALA A 122 -21.78 -13.14 15.36
C ALA A 122 -20.68 -13.43 14.33
N TRP A 123 -20.10 -12.41 13.68
CA TRP A 123 -18.96 -12.58 12.78
C TRP A 123 -17.70 -13.06 13.49
N LEU A 124 -17.43 -12.57 14.69
CA LEU A 124 -16.27 -12.99 15.48
C LEU A 124 -16.40 -14.45 15.94
N LYS A 125 -17.62 -14.92 16.21
CA LYS A 125 -17.92 -16.27 16.68
C LYS A 125 -18.30 -17.28 15.58
N SER A 126 -18.41 -16.86 14.31
CA SER A 126 -18.98 -17.70 13.26
C SER A 126 -18.17 -18.96 12.91
N GLY A 127 -16.97 -19.11 13.47
CA GLY A 127 -16.11 -20.25 13.20
C GLY A 127 -15.47 -20.20 11.80
N VAL A 128 -14.61 -21.17 11.55
CA VAL A 128 -13.99 -21.40 10.25
C VAL A 128 -14.20 -22.84 9.83
N MET A 129 -14.64 -23.03 8.59
CA MET A 129 -14.75 -24.33 7.94
C MET A 129 -13.45 -24.64 7.20
N ASP A 130 -12.75 -25.71 7.60
CA ASP A 130 -11.58 -26.25 6.89
C ASP A 130 -11.92 -27.63 6.33
N GLY A 131 -11.99 -27.74 5.01
CA GLY A 131 -12.59 -28.90 4.33
C GLY A 131 -14.07 -29.06 4.68
N LYS A 132 -14.43 -30.19 5.32
CA LYS A 132 -15.79 -30.49 5.80
C LYS A 132 -15.97 -30.24 7.31
N ASN A 133 -14.90 -29.86 8.01
CA ASN A 133 -14.90 -29.72 9.46
C ASN A 133 -15.10 -28.26 9.88
N LEU A 134 -15.99 -28.03 10.84
CA LEU A 134 -16.25 -26.72 11.42
C LEU A 134 -15.43 -26.56 12.70
N PHE A 135 -14.57 -25.55 12.74
CA PHE A 135 -13.78 -25.20 13.91
C PHE A 135 -14.36 -23.92 14.56
N PRO A 136 -14.68 -23.94 15.86
CA PRO A 136 -15.13 -22.73 16.56
C PRO A 136 -13.99 -21.70 16.63
N THR A 137 -14.36 -20.42 16.65
CA THR A 137 -13.41 -19.31 16.83
C THR A 137 -13.68 -18.65 18.16
N ASN A 138 -12.81 -18.92 19.14
CA ASN A 138 -12.95 -18.39 20.50
C ASN A 138 -12.30 -16.99 20.64
N GLU A 139 -11.32 -16.68 19.80
CA GLU A 139 -10.55 -15.43 19.81
C GLU A 139 -10.21 -14.98 18.39
N GLY A 140 -9.91 -13.69 18.22
CA GLY A 140 -9.50 -13.12 16.93
C GLY A 140 -10.65 -12.74 15.99
N THR A 141 -10.28 -12.06 14.91
CA THR A 141 -11.14 -11.68 13.79
C THR A 141 -10.77 -12.55 12.58
N PRO A 142 -11.75 -13.09 11.82
CA PRO A 142 -11.45 -13.91 10.66
C PRO A 142 -10.64 -13.12 9.62
N GLN A 143 -9.40 -13.56 9.39
CA GLN A 143 -8.49 -12.93 8.43
C GLN A 143 -9.04 -13.12 7.01
N GLY A 144 -9.55 -12.06 6.38
CA GLY A 144 -10.22 -12.12 5.06
C GLY A 144 -11.64 -11.58 5.05
N GLY A 145 -12.21 -11.25 6.22
CA GLY A 145 -13.38 -10.40 6.32
C GLY A 145 -13.10 -8.96 5.87
N VAL A 146 -14.06 -8.32 5.22
CA VAL A 146 -13.93 -6.94 4.72
C VAL A 146 -13.78 -5.94 5.86
N ILE A 147 -14.43 -6.22 7.00
CA ILE A 147 -14.42 -5.37 8.19
C ILE A 147 -13.24 -5.66 9.14
N SER A 148 -12.59 -6.83 9.01
CA SER A 148 -11.54 -7.27 9.94
C SER A 148 -10.37 -6.28 10.08
N PRO A 149 -9.85 -5.64 9.01
CA PRO A 149 -8.80 -4.63 9.14
C PRO A 149 -9.23 -3.40 9.96
N LEU A 150 -10.48 -2.96 9.81
CA LEU A 150 -11.03 -1.86 10.60
C LEU A 150 -11.14 -2.26 12.08
N LEU A 151 -11.65 -3.46 12.36
CA LEU A 151 -11.75 -3.98 13.73
C LEU A 151 -10.37 -4.11 14.41
N ALA A 152 -9.34 -4.55 13.68
CA ALA A 152 -7.98 -4.60 14.20
C ALA A 152 -7.43 -3.20 14.53
N ASN A 153 -7.71 -2.21 13.68
CA ASN A 153 -7.34 -0.81 13.98
C ASN A 153 -8.07 -0.26 15.20
N ILE A 154 -9.35 -0.59 15.39
CA ILE A 154 -10.13 -0.22 16.57
C ILE A 154 -9.55 -0.90 17.82
N ALA A 155 -9.20 -2.18 17.74
CA ALA A 155 -8.55 -2.90 18.84
C ALA A 155 -7.26 -2.19 19.29
N LEU A 156 -6.42 -1.80 18.32
CA LEU A 156 -5.11 -1.17 18.55
C LEU A 156 -5.14 0.35 18.79
N HIS A 157 -6.30 0.99 18.69
CA HIS A 157 -6.45 2.42 18.95
C HIS A 157 -6.21 2.75 20.44
N GLY A 158 -5.51 3.84 20.75
CA GLY A 158 -5.20 4.27 22.11
C GLY A 158 -3.80 3.86 22.56
N MET A 159 -3.08 3.10 21.74
CA MET A 159 -1.68 2.74 21.98
C MET A 159 -0.77 3.98 21.89
N GLU A 160 -1.01 4.88 20.93
CA GLU A 160 -0.26 6.14 20.81
C GLU A 160 -0.55 7.04 22.01
N GLU A 161 -1.82 7.15 22.43
CA GLU A 161 -2.19 7.95 23.59
C GLU A 161 -1.59 7.42 24.90
N ARG A 162 -1.56 6.10 25.10
CA ARG A 162 -0.93 5.49 26.27
C ARG A 162 0.56 5.83 26.39
N VAL A 163 1.26 5.85 25.25
CA VAL A 163 2.67 6.25 25.17
C VAL A 163 2.83 7.75 25.41
N LYS A 164 1.94 8.60 24.89
CA LYS A 164 1.94 10.05 25.18
C LYS A 164 1.68 10.36 26.65
N GLN A 165 0.79 9.63 27.31
CA GLN A 165 0.55 9.77 28.75
C GLN A 165 1.83 9.54 29.56
N TYR A 166 2.61 8.52 29.20
CA TYR A 166 3.92 8.29 29.81
C TYR A 166 4.94 9.38 29.43
N ALA A 167 4.93 9.89 28.19
CA ALA A 167 5.76 11.04 27.83
C ALA A 167 5.49 12.27 28.72
N ARG A 168 4.23 12.49 29.11
CA ARG A 168 3.82 13.58 30.02
C ARG A 168 4.34 13.41 31.45
N THR A 169 4.69 12.19 31.88
CA THR A 169 5.26 11.92 33.21
C THR A 169 6.78 12.12 33.25
N LEU A 170 7.44 12.17 32.08
CA LEU A 170 8.87 12.45 32.01
C LEU A 170 9.17 13.88 32.50
N LYS A 171 10.34 14.04 33.13
CA LYS A 171 10.81 15.34 33.62
C LYS A 171 10.91 16.36 32.48
N GLY A 172 10.65 17.64 32.79
CA GLY A 172 10.76 18.74 31.83
C GLY A 172 9.42 19.16 31.22
N ASN A 173 9.48 19.69 29.99
CA ASN A 173 8.30 20.25 29.34
C ASN A 173 7.46 19.14 28.67
N LYS A 174 6.24 18.95 29.16
CA LYS A 174 5.29 17.92 28.69
C LYS A 174 5.10 17.92 27.17
N SER A 175 4.92 19.10 26.57
CA SER A 175 4.71 19.22 25.12
C SER A 175 5.95 18.79 24.32
N LYS A 176 7.15 19.12 24.80
CA LYS A 176 8.40 18.67 24.16
C LYS A 176 8.59 17.17 24.29
N ASN A 177 8.24 16.59 25.44
CA ASN A 177 8.37 15.16 25.69
C ASN A 177 7.41 14.36 24.78
N GLU A 178 6.16 14.82 24.62
CA GLU A 178 5.21 14.24 23.67
C GLU A 178 5.68 14.30 22.21
N GLN A 179 6.42 15.35 21.82
CA GLN A 179 6.99 15.46 20.48
C GLN A 179 8.25 14.60 20.31
N ALA A 180 9.03 14.41 21.39
CA ALA A 180 10.25 13.62 21.38
C ALA A 180 9.95 12.13 21.23
N LEU A 181 8.95 11.63 21.97
CA LEU A 181 8.50 10.24 21.95
C LEU A 181 7.46 10.02 20.85
N THR A 182 7.88 9.40 19.74
CA THR A 182 6.99 9.17 18.60
C THR A 182 6.69 7.69 18.43
N LEU A 183 5.41 7.32 18.45
CA LEU A 183 4.94 6.00 18.04
C LEU A 183 4.39 6.09 16.61
N ILE A 184 4.83 5.20 15.72
CA ILE A 184 4.37 5.12 14.33
C ILE A 184 3.94 3.68 14.07
N ARG A 185 2.66 3.50 13.68
CA ARG A 185 2.07 2.17 13.48
C ARG A 185 1.57 1.99 12.06
N TYR A 186 1.87 0.84 11.49
CA TYR A 186 1.29 0.36 10.24
C TYR A 186 0.72 -1.05 10.46
N ALA A 187 -0.59 -1.13 10.70
CA ALA A 187 -1.25 -2.37 11.08
C ALA A 187 -0.67 -2.96 12.39
N ASP A 188 -0.09 -4.15 12.32
CA ASP A 188 0.57 -4.91 13.39
C ASP A 188 2.04 -4.51 13.61
N ASP A 189 2.73 -4.04 12.56
CA ASP A 189 4.09 -3.51 12.65
C ASP A 189 4.08 -2.08 13.21
N PHE A 190 4.90 -1.79 14.22
CA PHE A 190 5.06 -0.42 14.74
C PHE A 190 6.47 -0.13 15.22
N VAL A 191 6.80 1.15 15.27
CA VAL A 191 8.08 1.64 15.78
C VAL A 191 7.89 2.74 16.82
N ILE A 192 8.74 2.74 17.84
CA ILE A 192 8.81 3.81 18.84
C ILE A 192 10.18 4.46 18.76
N LEU A 193 10.21 5.79 18.70
CA LEU A 193 11.41 6.59 18.51
C LEU A 193 11.62 7.53 19.69
N HIS A 194 12.78 7.46 20.33
CA HIS A 194 13.17 8.36 21.42
C HIS A 194 14.70 8.54 21.51
N GLU A 195 15.18 9.64 22.10
CA GLU A 195 16.61 9.93 22.25
C GLU A 195 17.29 9.04 23.29
N ASP A 196 16.56 8.67 24.34
CA ASP A 196 17.06 7.86 25.45
C ASP A 196 16.63 6.38 25.36
N LEU A 197 17.61 5.48 25.52
CA LEU A 197 17.39 4.03 25.56
C LEU A 197 16.51 3.58 26.74
N LYS A 198 16.63 4.23 27.91
CA LYS A 198 15.84 3.89 29.10
C LYS A 198 14.35 4.06 28.84
N VAL A 199 13.98 5.20 28.23
CA VAL A 199 12.60 5.53 27.86
C VAL A 199 12.05 4.50 26.86
N ILE A 200 12.87 4.03 25.90
CA ILE A 200 12.47 2.97 24.98
C ILE A 200 12.16 1.65 25.70
N LYS A 201 13.02 1.23 26.63
CA LYS A 201 12.79 0.00 27.42
C LYS A 201 11.55 0.11 28.30
N GLU A 202 11.31 1.25 28.92
CA GLU A 202 10.09 1.50 29.70
C GLU A 202 8.84 1.50 28.81
N CYS A 203 8.91 2.10 27.61
CA CYS A 203 7.82 2.05 26.64
C CYS A 203 7.50 0.63 26.17
N GLN A 204 8.52 -0.23 26.01
CA GLN A 204 8.34 -1.63 25.65
C GLN A 204 7.49 -2.36 26.70
N GLU A 205 7.78 -2.17 27.99
CA GLU A 205 7.01 -2.79 29.08
C GLU A 205 5.59 -2.21 29.18
N ILE A 206 5.43 -0.90 29.01
CA ILE A 206 4.11 -0.25 29.02
C ILE A 206 3.21 -0.80 27.89
N ILE A 207 3.76 -0.95 26.68
CA ILE A 207 3.01 -1.51 25.56
C ILE A 207 2.74 -2.99 25.76
N LYS A 208 3.68 -3.75 26.31
CA LYS A 208 3.46 -5.16 26.63
C LYS A 208 2.29 -5.35 27.58
N GLN A 209 2.21 -4.53 28.65
CA GLN A 209 1.07 -4.53 29.58
C GLN A 209 -0.24 -4.12 28.88
N TRP A 210 -0.20 -3.06 28.07
CA TRP A 210 -1.38 -2.57 27.35
C TRP A 210 -1.91 -3.59 26.32
N LEU A 211 -1.02 -4.27 25.60
CA LEU A 211 -1.39 -5.32 24.66
C LEU A 211 -1.98 -6.54 25.37
N ALA A 212 -1.46 -6.91 26.53
CA ALA A 212 -1.98 -8.02 27.32
C ALA A 212 -3.45 -7.80 27.74
N GLU A 213 -3.85 -6.55 28.04
CA GLU A 213 -5.26 -6.22 28.32
C GLU A 213 -6.21 -6.48 27.13
N MET A 214 -5.67 -6.42 25.91
CA MET A 214 -6.39 -6.70 24.66
C MET A 214 -6.27 -8.18 24.22
N GLY A 215 -5.52 -9.00 24.96
CA GLY A 215 -5.22 -10.40 24.62
C GLY A 215 -4.10 -10.56 23.58
N LEU A 216 -3.27 -9.54 23.39
CA LEU A 216 -2.21 -9.51 22.39
C LEU A 216 -0.82 -9.55 23.04
N GLU A 217 0.16 -10.06 22.29
CA GLU A 217 1.55 -10.17 22.74
C GLU A 217 2.51 -9.63 21.69
N LEU A 218 3.63 -9.07 22.16
CA LEU A 218 4.75 -8.71 21.30
C LEU A 218 5.45 -9.97 20.82
N LYS A 219 5.87 -10.00 19.55
CA LYS A 219 6.61 -11.11 18.99
C LYS A 219 8.10 -10.96 19.31
N PRO A 220 8.69 -11.77 20.23
CA PRO A 220 10.06 -11.55 20.68
C PRO A 220 11.09 -11.69 19.56
N SER A 221 10.88 -12.62 18.63
CA SER A 221 11.80 -12.89 17.51
C SER A 221 11.88 -11.78 16.47
N LYS A 222 10.95 -10.83 16.48
CA LYS A 222 10.95 -9.67 15.59
C LYS A 222 11.10 -8.34 16.32
N THR A 223 10.97 -8.36 17.65
CA THR A 223 11.09 -7.15 18.46
C THR A 223 12.57 -6.90 18.73
N ARG A 224 13.09 -5.77 18.26
CA ARG A 224 14.50 -5.39 18.43
C ARG A 224 14.63 -3.92 18.76
N ILE A 225 15.69 -3.59 19.50
CA ILE A 225 16.09 -2.20 19.72
C ILE A 225 17.28 -1.92 18.81
N SER A 226 17.26 -0.76 18.15
CA SER A 226 18.36 -0.30 17.30
C SER A 226 18.57 1.19 17.49
N HIS A 227 19.64 1.71 16.91
CA HIS A 227 19.90 3.15 16.89
C HIS A 227 20.09 3.65 15.46
N THR A 228 19.61 4.86 15.17
CA THR A 228 19.57 5.36 13.78
C THR A 228 20.94 5.71 13.21
N LEU A 229 21.92 6.05 14.07
CA LEU A 229 23.24 6.57 13.65
C LEU A 229 24.40 5.68 14.10
N GLU A 230 24.38 5.30 15.37
CA GLU A 230 25.40 4.49 16.05
C GLU A 230 25.06 3.01 15.99
N THR A 231 26.09 2.17 16.12
CA THR A 231 25.93 0.72 16.20
C THR A 231 25.34 0.37 17.56
N TYR A 232 24.23 -0.35 17.54
CA TYR A 232 23.62 -0.93 18.72
C TYR A 232 23.28 -2.39 18.38
N ASP A 233 23.82 -3.33 19.16
CA ASP A 233 23.64 -4.77 18.94
C ASP A 233 24.05 -5.21 17.52
N ASP A 234 25.27 -4.84 17.13
CA ASP A 234 25.90 -5.10 15.80
C ASP A 234 25.13 -4.58 14.58
N TYR A 235 24.11 -3.74 14.78
CA TYR A 235 23.29 -3.19 13.71
C TYR A 235 23.15 -1.67 13.80
N VAL A 236 23.06 -1.02 12.63
CA VAL A 236 22.87 0.44 12.52
C VAL A 236 21.67 0.71 11.63
N GLY A 237 20.72 1.48 12.14
CA GLY A 237 19.43 1.72 11.49
C GLY A 237 18.44 0.59 11.74
N PHE A 238 17.35 0.58 10.98
CA PHE A 238 16.32 -0.45 11.04
C PHE A 238 15.58 -0.56 9.70
N ASP A 239 14.93 -1.70 9.48
CA ASP A 239 14.08 -1.92 8.31
C ASP A 239 12.61 -1.82 8.72
N PHE A 240 11.82 -1.00 8.02
CA PHE A 240 10.39 -0.86 8.26
C PHE A 240 9.64 -0.75 6.92
N LEU A 241 8.57 -1.55 6.74
CA LEU A 241 7.74 -1.60 5.52
C LEU A 241 8.53 -1.76 4.20
N GLY A 242 9.68 -2.45 4.26
CA GLY A 242 10.56 -2.66 3.10
C GLY A 242 11.48 -1.47 2.77
N PHE A 243 11.64 -0.53 3.70
CA PHE A 243 12.60 0.57 3.63
C PHE A 243 13.66 0.39 4.72
N ASN A 244 14.92 0.63 4.37
CA ASN A 244 16.01 0.76 5.33
C ASN A 244 16.15 2.22 5.74
N ILE A 245 16.02 2.49 7.04
CA ILE A 245 16.12 3.81 7.64
C ILE A 245 17.43 3.88 8.42
N ARG A 246 18.33 4.76 7.96
CA ARG A 246 19.64 4.96 8.60
C ARG A 246 20.11 6.40 8.47
N GLN A 247 20.75 6.89 9.52
CA GLN A 247 21.54 8.11 9.50
C GLN A 247 23.02 7.77 9.32
N TYR A 248 23.71 8.61 8.55
CA TYR A 248 25.13 8.47 8.27
C TYR A 248 25.85 9.71 8.79
N GLN A 249 26.94 9.52 9.54
CA GLN A 249 27.81 10.63 9.89
C GLN A 249 28.40 11.23 8.61
N VAL A 250 28.40 12.55 8.52
CA VAL A 250 28.92 13.28 7.36
C VAL A 250 29.76 14.46 7.82
N GLY A 251 30.80 14.77 7.04
CA GLY A 251 31.68 15.90 7.32
C GLY A 251 30.98 17.26 7.27
N LYS A 252 31.70 18.30 7.71
CA LYS A 252 31.24 19.70 7.89
C LYS A 252 30.55 20.33 6.67
N HIS A 253 30.73 19.77 5.47
CA HIS A 253 30.20 20.30 4.21
C HIS A 253 28.96 19.57 3.66
N HIS A 254 28.62 18.38 4.17
CA HIS A 254 27.53 17.54 3.62
C HIS A 254 26.40 17.24 4.62
N GLY A 255 26.47 17.82 5.83
CA GLY A 255 25.47 17.74 6.88
C GLY A 255 24.09 18.23 6.47
N ALA A 256 23.04 17.56 6.96
CA ALA A 256 21.69 18.10 6.89
C ALA A 256 21.63 19.45 7.62
N LYS A 257 20.71 20.35 7.26
CA LYS A 257 20.54 21.62 7.98
C LYS A 257 19.29 21.56 8.86
N SER A 258 19.41 22.05 10.09
CA SER A 258 18.28 22.33 10.97
C SER A 258 17.41 23.45 10.39
N SER A 259 16.19 23.62 10.92
CA SER A 259 15.27 24.71 10.58
C SER A 259 15.86 26.11 10.81
N LYS A 260 16.90 26.21 11.65
CA LYS A 260 17.65 27.45 11.91
C LYS A 260 18.94 27.58 11.07
N GLY A 261 19.11 26.74 10.04
CA GLY A 261 20.29 26.75 9.17
C GLY A 261 21.55 26.06 9.75
N VAL A 262 21.54 25.67 11.03
CA VAL A 262 22.64 24.96 11.69
C VAL A 262 22.88 23.59 11.04
N LYS A 263 24.12 23.28 10.67
CA LYS A 263 24.47 21.98 10.08
C LYS A 263 24.47 20.88 11.14
N LEU A 264 23.70 19.84 10.88
CA LEU A 264 23.66 18.57 11.59
C LEU A 264 24.78 17.69 11.02
N GLY A 265 25.62 17.12 11.87
CA GLY A 265 26.76 16.26 11.47
C GLY A 265 26.36 14.90 10.87
N PHE A 266 25.11 14.73 10.46
CA PHE A 266 24.58 13.50 9.88
C PHE A 266 23.64 13.78 8.71
N LYS A 267 23.43 12.77 7.87
CA LYS A 267 22.46 12.76 6.77
C LYS A 267 21.52 11.57 6.94
N ASN A 268 20.21 11.84 6.93
CA ASN A 268 19.19 10.80 6.91
C ASN A 268 19.02 10.27 5.46
N LEU A 269 19.26 8.98 5.26
CA LEU A 269 19.02 8.31 3.98
C LEU A 269 18.07 7.15 4.21
N ILE A 270 16.87 7.27 3.65
CA ILE A 270 15.91 6.17 3.57
C ILE A 270 16.06 5.54 2.18
N LYS A 271 16.27 4.23 2.15
CA LYS A 271 16.53 3.46 0.93
C LYS A 271 15.61 2.24 0.87
N PRO A 272 15.37 1.63 -0.30
CA PRO A 272 14.75 0.30 -0.36
C PRO A 272 15.59 -0.72 0.44
N SER A 273 14.95 -1.61 1.21
CA SER A 273 15.69 -2.62 1.97
C SER A 273 16.34 -3.66 1.05
N ALA A 274 17.50 -4.18 1.45
CA ALA A 274 18.27 -5.11 0.64
C ALA A 274 17.48 -6.40 0.31
N GLU A 275 16.67 -6.88 1.25
CA GLU A 275 15.80 -8.04 1.04
C GLU A 275 14.76 -7.79 -0.06
N LYS A 276 14.13 -6.61 -0.09
CA LYS A 276 13.13 -6.27 -1.10
C LYS A 276 13.74 -6.06 -2.47
N VAL A 277 14.94 -5.46 -2.54
CA VAL A 277 15.71 -5.36 -3.79
C VAL A 277 16.03 -6.76 -4.33
N LYS A 278 16.54 -7.66 -3.47
CA LYS A 278 16.85 -9.05 -3.86
C LYS A 278 15.61 -9.81 -4.31
N SER A 279 14.49 -9.67 -3.60
CA SER A 279 13.21 -10.29 -3.95
C SER A 279 12.69 -9.81 -5.31
N HIS A 280 12.79 -8.50 -5.58
CA HIS A 280 12.41 -7.92 -6.87
C HIS A 280 13.26 -8.43 -8.02
N LEU A 281 14.59 -8.44 -7.86
CA LEU A 281 15.52 -8.98 -8.86
C LEU A 281 15.29 -10.49 -9.10
N LYS A 282 14.98 -11.25 -8.05
CA LYS A 282 14.62 -12.68 -8.16
C LYS A 282 13.36 -12.84 -9.00
N LYS A 283 12.31 -12.07 -8.71
CA LYS A 283 11.04 -12.09 -9.47
C LYS A 283 11.24 -11.73 -10.95
N LEU A 284 12.03 -10.69 -11.24
CA LEU A 284 12.39 -10.34 -12.61
C LEU A 284 13.14 -11.48 -13.31
N GLY A 285 14.09 -12.11 -12.61
CA GLY A 285 14.82 -13.27 -13.10
C GLY A 285 13.91 -14.48 -13.38
N GLU A 286 12.96 -14.77 -12.51
CA GLU A 286 11.95 -15.84 -12.70
C GLU A 286 11.08 -15.59 -13.93
N VAL A 287 10.64 -14.34 -14.13
CA VAL A 287 9.88 -13.96 -15.33
C VAL A 287 10.70 -14.19 -16.59
N VAL A 288 11.94 -13.70 -16.65
CA VAL A 288 12.84 -13.92 -17.80
C VAL A 288 13.09 -15.42 -18.02
N ASN A 289 13.27 -16.19 -16.95
CA ASN A 289 13.48 -17.64 -17.03
C ASN A 289 12.25 -18.43 -17.50
N SER A 290 11.04 -17.97 -17.16
CA SER A 290 9.79 -18.58 -17.64
C SER A 290 9.54 -18.29 -19.13
N GLN A 291 10.08 -17.18 -19.64
CA GLN A 291 9.88 -16.69 -21.01
C GLN A 291 11.13 -16.83 -21.88
N LYS A 292 11.89 -17.92 -21.70
CA LYS A 292 13.13 -18.19 -22.45
C LYS A 292 12.94 -18.21 -23.98
N SER A 293 11.79 -18.66 -24.46
CA SER A 293 11.47 -18.78 -25.89
C SER A 293 10.53 -17.69 -26.42
N SER A 294 9.93 -16.88 -25.53
CA SER A 294 8.91 -15.90 -25.90
C SER A 294 9.47 -14.78 -26.78
N PRO A 295 8.68 -14.20 -27.70
CA PRO A 295 9.07 -12.99 -28.43
C PRO A 295 9.46 -11.82 -27.52
N GLN A 296 10.29 -10.91 -28.04
CA GLN A 296 10.80 -9.76 -27.28
C GLN A 296 9.68 -8.83 -26.79
N ASP A 297 8.66 -8.59 -27.60
CA ASP A 297 7.52 -7.74 -27.24
C ASP A 297 6.70 -8.34 -26.08
N ALA A 298 6.48 -9.66 -26.10
CA ALA A 298 5.78 -10.39 -25.04
C ALA A 298 6.55 -10.31 -23.71
N LEU A 299 7.88 -10.39 -23.76
CA LEU A 299 8.75 -10.22 -22.60
C LEU A 299 8.64 -8.79 -22.03
N ILE A 300 8.74 -7.78 -22.88
CA ILE A 300 8.63 -6.36 -22.47
C ILE A 300 7.25 -6.08 -21.84
N LYS A 301 6.17 -6.58 -22.45
CA LYS A 301 4.79 -6.41 -21.93
C LYS A 301 4.62 -6.99 -20.53
N ARG A 302 5.28 -8.11 -20.23
CA ARG A 302 5.22 -8.77 -18.90
C ARG A 302 6.09 -8.05 -17.86
N LEU A 303 7.25 -7.55 -18.25
CA LEU A 303 8.21 -6.93 -17.33
C LEU A 303 7.85 -5.49 -16.96
N ASN A 304 7.36 -4.70 -17.93
CA ASN A 304 7.09 -3.27 -17.73
C ASN A 304 6.17 -2.96 -16.54
N PRO A 305 5.04 -3.65 -16.32
CA PRO A 305 4.19 -3.40 -15.17
C PRO A 305 4.89 -3.68 -13.83
N ILE A 306 5.75 -4.70 -13.77
CA ILE A 306 6.47 -5.09 -12.56
C ILE A 306 7.52 -4.02 -12.22
N ILE A 307 8.30 -3.58 -13.20
CA ILE A 307 9.32 -2.54 -13.04
C ILE A 307 8.66 -1.22 -12.63
N ARG A 308 7.64 -0.78 -13.37
CA ARG A 308 6.94 0.49 -13.08
C ARG A 308 6.30 0.50 -11.70
N GLY A 309 5.63 -0.59 -11.31
CA GLY A 309 5.01 -0.69 -9.98
C GLY A 309 6.04 -0.57 -8.86
N TRP A 310 7.15 -1.30 -8.97
CA TRP A 310 8.21 -1.26 -7.97
C TRP A 310 8.91 0.09 -7.91
N SER A 311 9.24 0.68 -9.07
CA SER A 311 9.87 2.01 -9.13
C SER A 311 8.97 3.10 -8.59
N ASN A 312 7.66 3.07 -8.90
CA ASN A 312 6.71 4.05 -8.35
C ASN A 312 6.63 3.96 -6.83
N TYR A 313 6.57 2.75 -6.27
CA TYR A 313 6.54 2.55 -4.81
C TYR A 313 7.82 3.11 -4.15
N TYR A 314 9.01 2.88 -4.72
CA TYR A 314 10.27 3.37 -4.14
C TYR A 314 10.70 4.76 -4.62
N SER A 315 9.92 5.44 -5.46
CA SER A 315 10.22 6.77 -6.00
C SER A 315 10.18 7.89 -4.94
N SER A 316 9.60 7.62 -3.77
CA SER A 316 9.44 8.58 -2.68
C SER A 316 10.69 8.79 -1.83
N VAL A 317 11.67 7.89 -1.93
CA VAL A 317 12.87 7.84 -1.08
C VAL A 317 14.14 7.94 -1.92
N VAL A 318 15.31 7.83 -1.28
CA VAL A 318 16.61 7.96 -1.96
C VAL A 318 16.95 6.67 -2.70
N SER A 319 16.36 6.48 -3.87
CA SER A 319 16.43 5.23 -4.63
C SER A 319 17.31 5.27 -5.89
N SER A 320 17.84 6.43 -6.30
CA SER A 320 18.56 6.55 -7.59
C SER A 320 19.68 5.53 -7.77
N LYS A 321 20.55 5.39 -6.76
CA LYS A 321 21.66 4.43 -6.82
C LYS A 321 21.15 2.99 -6.90
N THR A 322 20.16 2.64 -6.07
CA THR A 322 19.53 1.32 -6.08
C THR A 322 18.87 1.02 -7.43
N PHE A 323 18.24 2.01 -8.06
CA PHE A 323 17.65 1.88 -9.40
C PHE A 323 18.70 1.62 -10.46
N THR A 324 19.82 2.34 -10.44
CA THR A 324 20.98 2.07 -11.33
C THR A 324 21.49 0.66 -11.16
N ASP A 325 21.70 0.22 -9.92
CA ASP A 325 22.20 -1.12 -9.63
C ASP A 325 21.21 -2.18 -10.15
N CYS A 326 19.91 -2.00 -9.92
CA CYS A 326 18.86 -2.88 -10.42
C CYS A 326 18.83 -2.95 -11.95
N ASP A 327 18.91 -1.81 -12.63
CA ASP A 327 18.95 -1.74 -14.10
C ASP A 327 20.19 -2.45 -14.65
N TYR A 328 21.36 -2.31 -14.00
CA TYR A 328 22.58 -3.02 -14.38
C TYR A 328 22.45 -4.54 -14.23
N TYR A 329 22.00 -5.03 -13.06
CA TYR A 329 21.77 -6.46 -12.85
C TYR A 329 20.75 -7.03 -13.84
N PHE A 330 19.71 -6.25 -14.15
CA PHE A 330 18.68 -6.68 -15.08
C PHE A 330 19.18 -6.70 -16.53
N PHE A 331 20.02 -5.74 -16.93
CA PHE A 331 20.69 -5.73 -18.22
C PHE A 331 21.49 -7.01 -18.45
N GLU A 332 22.29 -7.44 -17.47
CA GLU A 332 23.06 -8.69 -17.55
C GLU A 332 22.16 -9.93 -17.71
N LYS A 333 20.99 -9.94 -17.05
CA LYS A 333 20.00 -11.03 -17.23
C LYS A 333 19.40 -11.04 -18.64
N LEU A 334 19.05 -9.87 -19.18
CA LEU A 334 18.52 -9.74 -20.53
C LEU A 334 19.56 -10.10 -21.59
N LYS A 335 20.82 -9.73 -21.37
CA LYS A 335 21.96 -10.13 -22.21
C LYS A 335 22.08 -11.66 -22.28
N ARG A 336 22.05 -12.35 -21.14
CA ARG A 336 22.08 -13.83 -21.12
C ARG A 336 20.87 -14.46 -21.80
N TRP A 337 19.70 -13.85 -21.68
CA TRP A 337 18.50 -14.28 -22.42
C TRP A 337 18.69 -14.12 -23.94
N ALA A 338 19.24 -12.99 -24.39
CA ALA A 338 19.49 -12.71 -25.80
C ALA A 338 20.59 -13.62 -26.39
N ASP A 339 21.68 -13.84 -25.66
CA ASP A 339 22.78 -14.75 -26.01
C ASP A 339 22.27 -16.19 -26.20
N ARG A 340 21.44 -16.67 -25.27
CA ARG A 340 20.83 -18.01 -25.37
C ARG A 340 19.99 -18.20 -26.63
N ARG A 341 19.34 -17.14 -27.14
CA ARG A 341 18.50 -17.23 -28.34
C ARG A 341 19.30 -17.31 -29.63
N HIS A 342 20.56 -16.88 -29.62
CA HIS A 342 21.41 -16.85 -30.80
C HIS A 342 22.80 -17.40 -30.48
N PRO A 343 22.91 -18.70 -30.14
CA PRO A 343 24.17 -19.29 -29.71
C PRO A 343 25.28 -19.21 -30.78
N MET A 344 24.89 -19.16 -32.06
CA MET A 344 25.81 -19.10 -33.21
C MET A 344 26.09 -17.68 -33.72
N LYS A 345 25.53 -16.62 -33.10
CA LYS A 345 25.74 -15.24 -33.56
C LYS A 345 26.73 -14.51 -32.66
N ASN A 346 27.48 -13.59 -33.25
CA ASN A 346 28.42 -12.76 -32.50
C ASN A 346 27.65 -11.81 -31.55
N LYS A 347 28.22 -11.56 -30.36
CA LYS A 347 27.65 -10.68 -29.32
C LYS A 347 27.31 -9.28 -29.85
N THR A 348 28.14 -8.73 -30.74
CA THR A 348 27.87 -7.42 -31.38
C THR A 348 26.58 -7.43 -32.21
N TRP A 349 26.29 -8.53 -32.90
CA TRP A 349 25.06 -8.67 -33.66
C TRP A 349 23.85 -8.78 -32.73
N ILE A 350 23.97 -9.55 -31.65
CA ILE A 350 22.92 -9.72 -30.64
C ILE A 350 22.57 -8.37 -30.00
N MET A 351 23.60 -7.60 -29.62
CA MET A 351 23.44 -6.26 -29.07
C MET A 351 22.69 -5.35 -30.05
N ARG A 352 23.11 -5.27 -31.32
CA ARG A 352 22.43 -4.43 -32.33
C ARG A 352 21.01 -4.88 -32.66
N LYS A 353 20.70 -6.17 -32.47
CA LYS A 353 19.37 -6.75 -32.73
C LYS A 353 18.35 -6.38 -31.66
N TYR A 354 18.73 -6.40 -30.39
CA TYR A 354 17.79 -6.23 -29.27
C TYR A 354 17.92 -4.90 -28.52
N TRP A 355 19.08 -4.26 -28.60
CA TRP A 355 19.33 -2.93 -28.03
C TRP A 355 19.44 -1.91 -29.16
N HIS A 356 18.75 -0.79 -28.99
CA HIS A 356 18.68 0.29 -29.95
C HIS A 356 19.08 1.61 -29.30
N THR A 357 19.55 2.53 -30.13
CA THR A 357 19.82 3.90 -29.73
C THR A 357 18.54 4.71 -29.85
N GLU A 358 18.08 5.29 -28.74
CA GLU A 358 16.98 6.26 -28.73
C GLU A 358 17.46 7.55 -28.06
N GLY A 359 17.52 8.64 -28.82
CA GLY A 359 18.02 9.93 -28.33
C GLY A 359 19.49 9.84 -27.89
N LYS A 360 19.75 10.09 -26.61
CA LYS A 360 21.11 10.00 -26.01
C LYS A 360 21.46 8.61 -25.45
N ASP A 361 20.52 7.68 -25.48
CA ASP A 361 20.64 6.39 -24.81
C ASP A 361 20.90 5.28 -25.83
N ASN A 362 22.10 4.69 -25.79
CA ASN A 362 22.56 3.72 -26.79
C ASN A 362 22.17 2.27 -26.47
N TRP A 363 21.55 2.02 -25.32
CA TRP A 363 21.33 0.69 -24.77
C TRP A 363 19.87 0.48 -24.35
N VAL A 364 18.93 0.84 -25.23
CA VAL A 364 17.49 0.67 -24.97
C VAL A 364 17.01 -0.68 -25.49
N PHE A 365 16.60 -1.58 -24.59
CA PHE A 365 15.98 -2.85 -24.97
C PHE A 365 14.58 -2.59 -25.55
N SER A 366 14.47 -2.74 -26.87
CA SER A 366 13.27 -2.37 -27.63
C SER A 366 13.13 -3.19 -28.91
N THR A 367 11.92 -3.25 -29.45
CA THR A 367 11.61 -3.98 -30.70
C THR A 367 11.78 -3.04 -31.91
N ARG A 368 12.26 -3.56 -33.05
CA ARG A 368 12.44 -2.77 -34.29
C ARG A 368 11.14 -2.48 -35.05
N GLU A 369 10.06 -3.22 -34.80
CA GLU A 369 8.90 -3.25 -35.70
C GLU A 369 7.84 -2.19 -35.37
N GLY A 370 7.70 -1.20 -36.28
CA GLY A 370 6.50 -0.38 -36.46
C GLY A 370 6.50 1.02 -35.83
N LYS A 371 5.48 1.83 -36.16
CA LYS A 371 5.26 3.24 -35.73
C LYS A 371 5.22 3.45 -34.18
N ASN A 372 5.37 2.41 -33.36
CA ASN A 372 5.44 2.48 -31.90
C ASN A 372 6.20 1.27 -31.32
N PRO A 373 7.53 1.32 -31.18
CA PRO A 373 8.31 0.21 -30.66
C PRO A 373 7.98 -0.06 -29.18
N PHE A 374 7.82 -1.33 -28.80
CA PHE A 374 7.72 -1.69 -27.39
C PHE A 374 9.08 -1.51 -26.73
N LYS A 375 9.16 -0.57 -25.79
CA LYS A 375 10.36 -0.25 -25.00
C LYS A 375 10.25 -0.79 -23.59
N LEU A 376 11.33 -1.37 -23.10
CA LEU A 376 11.47 -1.73 -21.70
C LEU A 376 11.61 -0.46 -20.85
N ALA A 377 10.78 -0.34 -19.81
CA ALA A 377 10.89 0.71 -18.81
C ALA A 377 12.14 0.45 -17.95
N ARG A 378 12.92 1.50 -17.68
CA ARG A 378 14.03 1.42 -16.71
C ARG A 378 13.59 1.93 -15.35
N HIS A 379 14.25 1.45 -14.31
CA HIS A 379 13.99 1.93 -12.96
C HIS A 379 14.39 3.41 -12.84
N LEU A 380 15.53 3.79 -13.44
CA LEU A 380 16.05 5.16 -13.49
C LEU A 380 15.14 6.18 -14.18
N ASP A 381 14.28 5.76 -15.10
CA ASP A 381 13.36 6.67 -15.80
C ASP A 381 12.29 7.26 -14.85
N THR A 382 12.09 6.63 -13.68
CA THR A 382 11.12 7.07 -12.69
C THR A 382 11.68 8.22 -11.88
N LYS A 383 11.05 9.41 -11.99
CA LYS A 383 11.45 10.60 -11.24
C LYS A 383 11.25 10.37 -9.74
N ILE A 384 12.28 10.70 -8.96
CA ILE A 384 12.17 10.71 -7.50
C ILE A 384 11.40 11.96 -7.07
N VAL A 385 10.27 11.75 -6.41
CA VAL A 385 9.40 12.82 -5.92
C VAL A 385 9.20 12.60 -4.44
N ARG A 386 9.59 13.59 -3.61
CA ARG A 386 9.40 13.48 -2.16
C ARG A 386 7.91 13.36 -1.84
N TYR A 387 7.58 12.32 -1.07
CA TYR A 387 6.22 12.10 -0.61
C TYR A 387 5.84 13.10 0.49
N VAL A 388 4.61 13.60 0.44
CA VAL A 388 4.07 14.52 1.44
C VAL A 388 3.10 13.76 2.33
N LYS A 389 3.49 13.59 3.60
CA LYS A 389 2.71 12.92 4.64
C LYS A 389 1.35 13.62 4.86
N VAL A 390 0.29 12.85 5.16
CA VAL A 390 -0.98 13.35 5.69
C VAL A 390 -0.75 14.26 6.89
N LYS A 391 -1.41 15.43 6.88
CA LYS A 391 -1.39 16.35 8.02
C LYS A 391 -2.25 15.81 9.17
N GLY A 392 -1.65 15.56 10.32
CA GLY A 392 -2.34 15.30 11.58
C GLY A 392 -3.46 14.25 11.50
N ASP A 393 -4.62 14.68 11.97
CA ASP A 393 -5.90 13.97 12.08
C ASP A 393 -6.77 14.07 10.83
N LYS A 394 -6.28 14.67 9.73
CA LYS A 394 -7.02 14.75 8.48
C LYS A 394 -7.50 13.37 8.03
N SER A 395 -8.79 13.30 7.71
CA SER A 395 -9.50 12.13 7.16
C SER A 395 -10.23 12.51 5.86
N PRO A 396 -10.35 11.62 4.86
CA PRO A 396 -11.16 11.85 3.65
C PRO A 396 -12.63 12.21 3.94
N TYR A 397 -13.10 11.93 5.15
CA TYR A 397 -14.45 12.22 5.62
C TYR A 397 -14.59 13.60 6.29
N ASP A 398 -13.53 14.41 6.36
CA ASP A 398 -13.53 15.73 7.04
C ASP A 398 -14.16 16.87 6.23
N GLY A 399 -14.56 16.62 4.98
CA GLY A 399 -15.13 17.61 4.08
C GLY A 399 -14.11 18.52 3.38
N ASP A 400 -12.80 18.35 3.61
CA ASP A 400 -11.73 19.14 2.97
C ASP A 400 -11.39 18.58 1.57
N LEU A 401 -12.36 18.66 0.68
CA LEU A 401 -12.28 18.09 -0.67
C LEU A 401 -11.13 18.68 -1.51
N ILE A 402 -10.72 19.93 -1.22
CA ILE A 402 -9.60 20.59 -1.89
C ILE A 402 -8.28 19.94 -1.50
N TYR A 403 -8.05 19.71 -0.20
CA TYR A 403 -6.86 19.01 0.27
C TYR A 403 -6.79 17.59 -0.32
N TRP A 404 -7.88 16.83 -0.25
CA TRP A 404 -7.91 15.43 -0.70
C TRP A 404 -7.76 15.27 -2.21
N SER A 405 -8.45 16.08 -3.02
CA SER A 405 -8.30 16.06 -4.48
C SER A 405 -6.89 16.43 -4.92
N SER A 406 -6.29 17.46 -4.30
CA SER A 406 -4.92 17.89 -4.60
C SER A 406 -3.89 16.81 -4.27
N ARG A 407 -4.13 16.03 -3.21
CA ARG A 407 -3.20 15.01 -2.74
C ARG A 407 -3.36 13.69 -3.49
N MET A 408 -4.58 13.29 -3.83
CA MET A 408 -4.85 12.14 -4.68
C MET A 408 -4.15 12.29 -6.05
N GLY A 409 -4.20 13.48 -6.65
CA GLY A 409 -3.49 13.77 -7.91
C GLY A 409 -1.95 13.77 -7.80
N LYS A 410 -1.39 13.91 -6.58
CA LYS A 410 0.06 13.91 -6.33
C LYS A 410 0.59 12.57 -5.80
N HIS A 411 -0.26 11.56 -5.62
CA HIS A 411 0.15 10.27 -5.09
C HIS A 411 1.10 9.54 -6.08
N PRO A 412 2.24 8.99 -5.64
CA PRO A 412 3.23 8.36 -6.54
C PRO A 412 2.68 7.21 -7.39
N GLU A 413 1.68 6.50 -6.88
CA GLU A 413 1.06 5.37 -7.58
C GLU A 413 -0.06 5.79 -8.54
N MET A 414 -0.47 7.07 -8.54
CA MET A 414 -1.52 7.59 -9.43
C MET A 414 -0.97 7.76 -10.86
N PRO A 415 -1.54 7.08 -11.89
CA PRO A 415 -1.13 7.31 -13.26
C PRO A 415 -1.29 8.79 -13.67
N PRO A 416 -0.30 9.40 -14.36
CA PRO A 416 -0.35 10.82 -14.74
C PRO A 416 -1.61 11.22 -15.51
N GLU A 417 -2.11 10.34 -16.38
CA GLU A 417 -3.32 10.57 -17.15
C GLU A 417 -4.56 10.71 -16.25
N LYS A 418 -4.71 9.83 -15.28
CA LYS A 418 -5.81 9.88 -14.30
C LYS A 418 -5.69 11.09 -13.39
N ALA A 419 -4.48 11.47 -12.97
CA ALA A 419 -4.25 12.67 -12.18
C ALA A 419 -4.70 13.95 -12.91
N VAL A 420 -4.43 14.04 -14.22
CA VAL A 420 -4.88 15.16 -15.06
C VAL A 420 -6.40 15.18 -15.19
N LEU A 421 -7.04 14.04 -15.46
CA LEU A 421 -8.49 13.94 -15.55
C LEU A 421 -9.18 14.27 -14.21
N LEU A 422 -8.63 13.80 -13.09
CA LEU A 422 -9.11 14.10 -11.75
C LEU A 422 -9.08 15.62 -11.48
N LYS A 423 -7.99 16.28 -11.87
CA LYS A 423 -7.87 17.74 -11.76
C LYS A 423 -8.88 18.47 -12.66
N ARG A 424 -9.05 18.03 -13.91
CA ARG A 424 -10.01 18.60 -14.88
C ARG A 424 -11.46 18.47 -14.40
N GLN A 425 -11.81 17.33 -13.82
CA GLN A 425 -13.15 17.04 -13.30
C GLN A 425 -13.35 17.51 -11.84
N GLN A 426 -12.40 18.26 -11.28
CA GLN A 426 -12.46 18.76 -9.90
C GLN A 426 -12.73 17.65 -8.85
N GLY A 427 -12.20 16.46 -9.09
CA GLY A 427 -12.38 15.29 -8.22
C GLY A 427 -13.77 14.64 -8.29
N ARG A 428 -14.61 14.97 -9.28
CA ARG A 428 -15.95 14.40 -9.45
C ARG A 428 -16.00 13.36 -10.56
N CYS A 429 -16.82 12.33 -10.36
CA CYS A 429 -17.18 11.37 -11.41
C CYS A 429 -18.08 12.05 -12.44
N ALA A 430 -17.73 11.92 -13.73
CA ALA A 430 -18.50 12.56 -14.81
C ALA A 430 -19.89 11.95 -15.03
N TYR A 431 -20.14 10.73 -14.53
CA TYR A 431 -21.43 10.03 -14.69
C TYR A 431 -22.38 10.24 -13.51
N CYS A 432 -21.93 10.01 -12.27
CA CYS A 432 -22.80 10.13 -11.09
C CYS A 432 -22.68 11.47 -10.37
N GLY A 433 -21.75 12.34 -10.74
CA GLY A 433 -21.53 13.64 -10.09
C GLY A 433 -20.91 13.59 -8.69
N LEU A 434 -20.81 12.40 -8.07
CA LEU A 434 -20.21 12.21 -6.76
C LEU A 434 -18.69 12.40 -6.80
N TYR A 435 -18.12 12.83 -5.67
CA TYR A 435 -16.68 12.94 -5.50
C TYR A 435 -16.03 11.57 -5.42
N PHE A 436 -14.85 11.44 -6.01
CA PHE A 436 -13.98 10.29 -5.84
C PHE A 436 -13.43 10.27 -4.42
N GLN A 437 -13.65 9.16 -3.72
CA GLN A 437 -13.10 8.89 -2.41
C GLN A 437 -11.85 8.02 -2.52
N ASP A 438 -11.07 7.99 -1.45
CA ASP A 438 -9.90 7.12 -1.39
C ASP A 438 -10.34 5.65 -1.33
N GLY A 439 -9.74 4.82 -2.19
CA GLY A 439 -10.12 3.42 -2.38
C GLY A 439 -11.08 3.18 -3.56
N ASP A 440 -11.63 4.23 -4.16
CA ASP A 440 -12.41 4.08 -5.38
C ASP A 440 -11.56 3.58 -6.54
N ILE A 441 -12.09 2.60 -7.27
CA ILE A 441 -11.47 2.14 -8.51
C ILE A 441 -11.85 3.14 -9.61
N LEU A 442 -10.88 3.98 -9.94
CA LEU A 442 -10.97 4.99 -10.99
C LEU A 442 -10.73 4.34 -12.35
N GLU A 443 -11.72 4.37 -13.22
CA GLU A 443 -11.60 3.87 -14.60
C GLU A 443 -11.67 5.03 -15.59
N THR A 444 -10.80 4.97 -16.60
CA THR A 444 -10.79 5.94 -17.69
C THR A 444 -11.69 5.44 -18.79
N ASP A 445 -12.67 6.25 -19.15
CA ASP A 445 -13.66 5.96 -20.18
C ASP A 445 -13.60 7.03 -21.29
N HIS A 446 -14.14 6.70 -22.46
CA HIS A 446 -14.30 7.66 -23.56
C HIS A 446 -15.66 8.33 -23.47
N ILE A 447 -15.73 9.67 -23.49
CA ILE A 447 -17.00 10.42 -23.48
C ILE A 447 -17.89 9.94 -24.64
N ILE A 448 -17.34 9.99 -25.85
CA ILE A 448 -17.89 9.34 -27.05
C ILE A 448 -17.19 7.98 -27.21
N PRO A 449 -17.93 6.86 -27.17
CA PRO A 449 -17.36 5.53 -27.35
C PRO A 449 -16.62 5.39 -28.68
N LYS A 450 -15.56 4.58 -28.71
CA LYS A 450 -14.84 4.28 -29.95
C LYS A 450 -15.74 3.65 -31.02
N SER A 451 -16.73 2.87 -30.60
CA SER A 451 -17.73 2.27 -31.50
C SER A 451 -18.58 3.32 -32.24
N LYS A 452 -18.75 4.51 -31.66
CA LYS A 452 -19.47 5.65 -32.26
C LYS A 452 -18.53 6.70 -32.87
N GLY A 453 -17.30 6.30 -33.23
CA GLY A 453 -16.31 7.20 -33.85
C GLY A 453 -15.52 8.08 -32.88
N GLY A 454 -15.59 7.81 -31.58
CA GLY A 454 -14.84 8.56 -30.56
C GLY A 454 -13.32 8.49 -30.75
N LYS A 455 -12.66 9.64 -30.82
CA LYS A 455 -11.19 9.74 -30.92
C LYS A 455 -10.52 9.36 -29.59
N ASN A 456 -9.33 8.75 -29.64
CA ASN A 456 -8.54 8.40 -28.46
C ASN A 456 -7.62 9.55 -28.00
N ASN A 457 -8.16 10.77 -27.93
CA ASN A 457 -7.44 11.95 -27.43
C ASN A 457 -7.81 12.23 -25.97
N ARG A 458 -7.08 13.16 -25.32
CA ARG A 458 -7.32 13.51 -23.91
C ARG A 458 -8.68 14.21 -23.70
N ASP A 459 -9.17 14.92 -24.71
CA ASP A 459 -10.41 15.69 -24.60
C ASP A 459 -11.63 14.79 -24.54
N ASN A 460 -11.61 13.67 -25.25
CA ASN A 460 -12.64 12.64 -25.26
C ASN A 460 -12.48 11.61 -24.12
N LYS A 461 -11.61 11.85 -23.14
CA LYS A 461 -11.45 10.96 -21.98
C LYS A 461 -12.06 11.57 -20.74
N GLN A 462 -12.68 10.71 -19.94
CA GLN A 462 -13.26 11.04 -18.65
C GLN A 462 -12.91 9.98 -17.62
N LEU A 463 -12.97 10.34 -16.35
CA LEU A 463 -12.76 9.48 -15.20
C LEU A 463 -14.10 9.15 -14.57
N LEU A 464 -14.35 7.86 -14.36
CA LEU A 464 -15.57 7.31 -13.77
C LEU A 464 -15.24 6.37 -12.61
N HIS A 465 -16.18 6.19 -11.68
CA HIS A 465 -16.14 5.04 -10.77
C HIS A 465 -16.30 3.75 -11.58
N ARG A 466 -15.69 2.65 -11.16
CA ARG A 466 -15.85 1.35 -11.83
C ARG A 466 -17.31 0.96 -12.10
N HIS A 467 -18.19 1.09 -11.11
CA HIS A 467 -19.62 0.79 -11.29
C HIS A 467 -20.31 1.74 -12.28
N CYS A 468 -19.89 3.02 -12.33
CA CYS A 468 -20.37 3.99 -13.31
C CYS A 468 -19.88 3.64 -14.71
N HIS A 469 -18.61 3.23 -14.84
CA HIS A 469 -18.02 2.77 -16.09
C HIS A 469 -18.75 1.55 -16.63
N ASP A 470 -19.02 0.54 -15.79
CA ASP A 470 -19.77 -0.65 -16.16
C ASP A 470 -21.19 -0.30 -16.63
N SER A 471 -21.89 0.58 -15.89
CA SER A 471 -23.25 1.03 -16.23
C SER A 471 -23.27 1.79 -17.55
N LYS A 472 -22.34 2.72 -17.75
CA LYS A 472 -22.23 3.49 -18.98
C LYS A 472 -21.86 2.59 -20.16
N THR A 473 -20.91 1.68 -19.99
CA THR A 473 -20.51 0.72 -21.03
C THR A 473 -21.70 -0.17 -21.46
N ALA A 474 -22.57 -0.54 -20.53
CA ALA A 474 -23.80 -1.27 -20.84
C ALA A 474 -24.79 -0.42 -21.66
N LEU A 475 -24.97 0.86 -21.33
CA LEU A 475 -25.78 1.80 -22.12
C LEU A 475 -25.20 2.05 -23.51
N ASP A 476 -23.89 2.22 -23.61
CA ASP A 476 -23.20 2.45 -24.89
C ASP A 476 -23.27 1.25 -25.84
N LYS A 477 -23.41 0.03 -25.29
CA LYS A 477 -23.62 -1.22 -26.05
C LYS A 477 -25.08 -1.49 -26.40
N THR A 478 -26.05 -0.98 -25.63
CA THR A 478 -27.48 -1.20 -25.92
C THR A 478 -28.01 -0.29 -27.02
N GLY A 479 -27.36 0.84 -27.27
CA GLY A 479 -27.65 1.73 -28.40
C GLY A 479 -27.19 1.23 -29.78
N THR A 480 -26.98 -0.08 -29.99
CA THR A 480 -26.71 -0.68 -31.32
C THR A 480 -27.90 -1.40 -31.95
N HIS A 481 -29.11 -1.23 -31.43
CA HIS A 481 -30.33 -1.63 -32.11
C HIS A 481 -31.26 -0.44 -32.25
N ASP A 482 -31.15 0.25 -33.39
CA ASP A 482 -32.22 1.01 -34.03
C ASP A 482 -31.73 1.35 -35.46
N LYS A 483 -31.79 0.34 -36.32
CA LYS A 483 -32.07 0.54 -37.74
C LYS A 483 -33.23 -0.38 -38.10
N GLU A 484 -34.19 0.25 -38.76
CA GLU A 484 -35.56 -0.13 -39.07
C GLU A 484 -35.79 -1.52 -39.69
N PRO A 485 -37.04 -2.01 -39.65
CA PRO A 485 -37.43 -3.32 -40.15
C PRO A 485 -37.29 -3.35 -41.68
N LEU A 486 -36.60 -4.38 -42.18
CA LEU A 486 -36.69 -4.75 -43.60
C LEU A 486 -38.14 -5.15 -43.90
N GLU A 487 -38.81 -4.29 -44.68
CA GLU A 487 -40.10 -4.57 -45.30
C GLU A 487 -40.06 -5.87 -46.10
N ARG A 488 -41.20 -6.58 -46.05
CA ARG A 488 -41.52 -7.75 -46.87
C ARG A 488 -41.66 -7.33 -48.33
N GLY A 489 -41.25 -8.18 -49.27
CA GLY A 489 -41.81 -8.11 -50.63
C GLY A 489 -41.10 -8.87 -51.74
N ALA A 490 -41.72 -9.98 -52.14
CA ALA A 490 -41.90 -10.47 -53.51
C ALA A 490 -40.84 -11.38 -54.19
N VAL A 491 -41.39 -12.55 -54.59
CA VAL A 491 -40.96 -13.64 -55.49
C VAL A 491 -39.96 -14.65 -54.95
#